data_AF-A0A1D1YBE5-F1
#
_entry.id   AF-A0A1D1YBE5-F1
#
_cell.length_a   1.000
_cell.length_b   1.000
_cell.length_c   1.000
_cell.angle_alpha   90.00
_cell.angle_beta   90.00
_cell.angle_gamma   90.00
#
_symmetry.space_group_name_H-M   'P 1'
#
loop_
_entity.id
_entity.type
_entity.pdbx_description
1 polymer ?
#
loop_
_entity_poly.entity_id
_entity_poly.type
_entity_poly.pdbx_seq_one_letter_code
_entity_poly.pdbx_strand_id
1 'polypeptide(L)'
;LTFLIMKFSIPLIIAIICIVALEQIEAFNVTVGVFVFWTQCKFWATDQNDNTVMDTGWLDCESGDPHLQYHIRDVQANPFWLHAKVMGSMRKTKHRGPFSGDTCFKFKGDVGKWHFDQQDWSFCENKTED
;
A
#
# COMPACT_ATOMS: atom_id res chain seq x y z
N LEU A 1 36.89 -2.66 39.24
CA LEU A 1 36.56 -1.72 38.14
C LEU A 1 35.98 -2.44 36.91
N THR A 2 36.49 -3.62 36.55
CA THR A 2 36.01 -4.45 35.41
C THR A 2 34.57 -4.98 35.56
N PHE A 3 34.13 -5.30 36.78
CA PHE A 3 32.75 -5.74 37.06
C PHE A 3 31.67 -4.65 36.94
N LEU A 4 32.05 -3.37 37.03
CA LEU A 4 31.13 -2.23 36.87
C LEU A 4 30.91 -1.87 35.40
N ILE A 5 31.88 -2.16 34.53
CA ILE A 5 31.82 -1.90 33.08
C ILE A 5 30.86 -2.90 32.39
N MET A 6 30.77 -4.13 32.89
CA MET A 6 29.94 -5.19 32.30
C MET A 6 28.43 -5.03 32.60
N LYS A 7 28.06 -4.33 33.68
CA LYS A 7 26.65 -4.13 34.10
C LYS A 7 25.91 -3.06 33.29
N PHE A 8 26.63 -2.09 32.73
CA PHE A 8 26.05 -1.08 31.82
C PHE A 8 25.92 -1.59 30.38
N SER A 9 26.66 -2.65 30.01
CA SER A 9 26.61 -3.21 28.65
C SER A 9 25.32 -3.97 28.36
N ILE A 10 24.78 -4.74 29.32
CA ILE A 10 23.57 -5.55 29.10
C ILE A 10 22.33 -4.69 28.76
N PRO A 11 21.95 -3.66 29.56
CA PRO A 11 20.79 -2.84 29.22
C PRO A 11 21.01 -2.04 27.92
N LEU A 12 22.26 -1.66 27.62
CA LEU A 12 22.62 -0.92 26.41
C LEU A 12 22.54 -1.80 25.15
N ILE A 13 22.98 -3.06 25.22
CA ILE A 13 22.84 -4.04 24.13
C ILE A 13 21.36 -4.36 23.87
N ILE A 14 20.55 -4.54 24.92
CA ILE A 14 19.11 -4.76 24.77
C ILE A 14 18.44 -3.54 24.11
N ALA A 15 18.81 -2.32 24.52
CA ALA A 15 18.30 -1.11 23.91
C ALA A 15 18.66 -1.01 22.41
N ILE A 16 19.90 -1.32 22.03
CA ILE A 16 20.34 -1.31 20.62
C ILE A 16 19.57 -2.37 19.81
N ILE A 17 19.42 -3.61 20.31
CA ILE A 17 18.66 -4.66 19.62
C ILE A 17 17.20 -4.24 19.43
N CYS A 18 16.57 -3.65 20.46
CA CYS A 18 15.21 -3.14 20.35
C CYS A 18 15.09 -2.01 19.33
N ILE A 19 16.04 -1.06 19.27
CA ILE A 19 16.02 0.04 18.30
C ILE A 19 16.16 -0.49 16.86
N VAL A 20 17.12 -1.39 16.61
CA VAL A 20 17.34 -1.97 15.28
C VAL A 20 16.16 -2.86 14.84
N ALA A 21 15.50 -3.56 15.77
CA ALA A 21 14.30 -4.34 15.47
C ALA A 21 13.06 -3.46 15.18
N LEU A 22 13.00 -2.25 15.77
CA LEU A 22 11.92 -1.29 15.54
C LEU A 22 12.07 -0.56 14.19
N GLU A 23 13.30 -0.31 13.73
CA GLU A 23 13.57 0.34 12.44
C GLU A 23 13.13 -0.51 11.24
N GLN A 24 12.94 -1.82 11.41
CA GLN A 24 12.52 -2.69 10.31
C GLN A 24 11.01 -2.74 10.10
N ILE A 25 10.19 -2.03 10.87
CA ILE A 25 8.74 -2.06 10.70
C ILE A 25 8.30 -0.94 9.75
N GLU A 26 8.77 -0.98 8.50
CA GLU A 26 8.27 -0.03 7.50
C GLU A 26 6.92 -0.54 6.96
N ALA A 27 5.86 0.19 7.31
CA ALA A 27 4.55 0.03 6.71
C ALA A 27 4.39 1.09 5.62
N PHE A 28 3.90 0.68 4.44
CA PHE A 28 3.68 1.59 3.32
C PHE A 28 2.21 1.95 3.18
N ASN A 29 1.95 3.19 2.82
CA ASN A 29 0.61 3.69 2.53
C ASN A 29 0.33 3.63 1.03
N VAL A 30 -0.81 3.07 0.68
CA VAL A 30 -1.35 3.11 -0.68
C VAL A 30 -2.64 3.94 -0.64
N THR A 31 -2.58 5.12 -1.24
CA THR A 31 -3.75 5.99 -1.39
C THR A 31 -4.31 5.85 -2.80
N VAL A 32 -5.60 5.52 -2.89
CA VAL A 32 -6.30 5.31 -4.15
C VAL A 32 -7.54 6.19 -4.19
N GLY A 33 -7.58 7.11 -5.15
CA GLY A 33 -8.82 7.80 -5.51
C GLY A 33 -9.62 6.97 -6.51
N VAL A 34 -10.83 6.56 -6.12
CA VAL A 34 -11.72 5.68 -6.88
C VAL A 34 -12.85 6.47 -7.53
N PHE A 35 -12.91 6.40 -8.85
CA PHE A 35 -13.86 7.07 -9.75
C PHE A 35 -14.33 6.07 -10.83
N VAL A 36 -14.69 4.85 -10.42
CA VAL A 36 -15.11 3.77 -11.31
C VAL A 36 -16.62 3.57 -11.18
N PHE A 37 -17.38 4.06 -12.14
CA PHE A 37 -18.82 4.19 -11.97
C PHE A 37 -19.58 2.88 -12.28
N TRP A 38 -20.71 2.70 -11.57
CA TRP A 38 -21.72 1.64 -11.80
C TRP A 38 -21.19 0.20 -11.74
N THR A 39 -20.17 -0.05 -10.93
CA THR A 39 -19.54 -1.38 -10.86
C THR A 39 -18.75 -1.59 -9.57
N GLN A 40 -18.39 -2.85 -9.33
CA GLN A 40 -17.47 -3.22 -8.27
C GLN A 40 -16.04 -3.22 -8.78
N CYS A 41 -15.10 -2.85 -7.91
CA CYS A 41 -13.68 -2.87 -8.22
C CYS A 41 -12.88 -3.48 -7.07
N LYS A 42 -11.72 -4.02 -7.40
CA LYS A 42 -10.82 -4.69 -6.47
C LYS A 42 -9.41 -4.22 -6.75
N PHE A 43 -8.64 -4.01 -5.69
CA PHE A 43 -7.19 -3.90 -5.79
C PHE A 43 -6.54 -4.63 -4.63
N TRP A 44 -5.33 -5.10 -4.86
CA TRP A 44 -4.57 -5.87 -3.89
C TRP A 44 -3.08 -5.64 -4.12
N ALA A 45 -2.28 -5.91 -3.11
CA ALA A 45 -0.84 -5.86 -3.21
C ALA A 45 -0.24 -7.26 -3.02
N THR A 46 0.84 -7.54 -3.76
CA THR A 46 1.65 -8.74 -3.59
C THR A 46 3.10 -8.40 -3.26
N ASP A 47 3.77 -9.28 -2.53
CA ASP A 47 5.23 -9.26 -2.37
C ASP A 47 5.96 -9.78 -3.63
N GLN A 48 7.28 -9.87 -3.55
CA GLN A 48 8.16 -10.40 -4.60
C GLN A 48 7.95 -11.88 -4.95
N ASN A 49 7.25 -12.62 -4.10
CA ASN A 49 6.95 -14.05 -4.25
C ASN A 49 5.49 -14.28 -4.68
N ASP A 50 4.78 -13.23 -5.11
CA ASP A 50 3.35 -13.23 -5.44
C ASP A 50 2.42 -13.58 -4.26
N ASN A 51 2.89 -13.47 -3.01
CA ASN A 51 2.03 -13.60 -1.84
C ASN A 51 1.21 -12.32 -1.66
N THR A 52 -0.09 -12.46 -1.40
CA THR A 52 -0.96 -11.33 -1.11
C THR A 52 -0.66 -10.75 0.27
N VAL A 53 -0.29 -9.47 0.32
CA VAL A 53 0.06 -8.74 1.56
C VAL A 53 -0.99 -7.70 1.95
N MET A 54 -1.88 -7.35 1.02
CA MET A 54 -3.05 -6.51 1.23
C MET A 54 -4.10 -6.86 0.17
N ASP A 55 -5.37 -6.95 0.56
CA ASP A 55 -6.47 -7.22 -0.36
C ASP A 55 -7.70 -6.43 0.11
N THR A 56 -8.27 -5.63 -0.77
CA THR A 56 -9.50 -4.87 -0.45
C THR A 56 -10.78 -5.70 -0.52
N GLY A 57 -10.72 -6.90 -1.09
CA GLY A 57 -11.91 -7.57 -1.59
C GLY A 57 -12.54 -6.82 -2.76
N TRP A 58 -13.75 -7.23 -3.14
CA TRP A 58 -14.58 -6.47 -4.08
C TRP A 58 -15.28 -5.33 -3.34
N LEU A 59 -14.89 -4.11 -3.67
CA LEU A 59 -15.49 -2.89 -3.17
C LEU A 59 -16.62 -2.48 -4.11
N ASP A 60 -17.65 -1.86 -3.54
CA ASP A 60 -18.57 -1.06 -4.33
C ASP A 60 -17.87 0.26 -4.71
N CYS A 61 -17.64 0.46 -5.99
CA CYS A 61 -16.93 1.63 -6.51
C CYS A 61 -17.89 2.65 -7.12
N GLU A 62 -19.20 2.35 -7.11
CA GLU A 62 -20.25 3.17 -7.73
C GLU A 62 -20.34 4.56 -7.14
N SER A 63 -20.28 4.67 -5.81
CA SER A 63 -20.33 5.96 -5.11
C SER A 63 -19.04 6.77 -5.25
N GLY A 64 -17.93 6.14 -5.67
CA GLY A 64 -16.61 6.74 -5.68
C GLY A 64 -16.12 7.10 -4.27
N ASP A 65 -14.81 7.07 -4.06
CA ASP A 65 -14.20 7.68 -2.89
C ASP A 65 -12.84 8.22 -3.34
N PRO A 66 -12.65 9.55 -3.35
CA PRO A 66 -11.44 10.17 -3.86
C PRO A 66 -10.19 9.89 -3.01
N HIS A 67 -10.33 9.32 -1.80
CA HIS A 67 -9.22 9.25 -0.83
C HIS A 67 -9.19 7.96 0.00
N LEU A 68 -9.49 6.80 -0.59
CA LEU A 68 -9.32 5.53 0.13
C LEU A 68 -7.83 5.26 0.42
N GLN A 69 -7.49 5.15 1.69
CA GLN A 69 -6.14 4.83 2.16
C GLN A 69 -6.08 3.42 2.71
N TYR A 70 -5.06 2.68 2.29
CA TYR A 70 -4.78 1.34 2.77
C TYR A 70 -3.33 1.21 3.21
N HIS A 71 -3.13 0.45 4.29
CA HIS A 71 -1.81 0.22 4.85
C HIS A 71 -1.33 -1.18 4.50
N ILE A 72 -0.19 -1.26 3.83
CA ILE A 72 0.56 -2.51 3.70
C ILE A 72 1.41 -2.62 4.96
N ARG A 73 1.02 -3.52 5.87
CA ARG A 73 1.68 -3.72 7.17
C ARG A 73 2.76 -4.80 7.13
N ASP A 74 2.92 -5.48 6.01
CA ASP A 74 3.90 -6.54 5.86
C ASP A 74 5.24 -5.96 5.39
N VAL A 75 6.22 -5.98 6.30
CA VAL A 75 7.60 -5.54 6.05
C VAL A 75 8.26 -6.34 4.91
N GLN A 76 7.87 -7.61 4.74
CA GLN A 76 8.43 -8.47 3.69
C GLN A 76 7.88 -8.10 2.30
N ALA A 77 6.86 -7.24 2.24
CA ALA A 77 6.34 -6.67 1.01
C ALA A 77 7.23 -5.55 0.43
N ASN A 78 8.49 -5.40 0.83
CA ASN A 78 9.41 -4.47 0.19
C ASN A 78 10.37 -5.22 -0.77
N PRO A 79 10.21 -5.11 -2.10
CA PRO A 79 9.21 -4.31 -2.82
C PRO A 79 7.85 -4.99 -2.96
N PHE A 80 6.79 -4.20 -3.22
CA PHE A 80 5.45 -4.69 -3.49
C PHE A 80 4.97 -4.31 -4.90
N TRP A 81 3.96 -5.02 -5.37
CA TRP A 81 3.24 -4.74 -6.60
C TRP A 81 1.77 -4.51 -6.31
N LEU A 82 1.20 -3.49 -6.96
CA LEU A 82 -0.22 -3.19 -6.88
C LEU A 82 -0.94 -3.74 -8.10
N HIS A 83 -2.09 -4.33 -7.82
CA HIS A 83 -2.96 -4.93 -8.82
C HIS A 83 -4.35 -4.32 -8.72
N ALA A 84 -5.01 -4.12 -9.85
CA ALA A 84 -6.39 -3.62 -9.89
C ALA A 84 -7.22 -4.36 -10.93
N LYS A 85 -8.52 -4.52 -10.65
CA LYS A 85 -9.50 -5.16 -11.53
C LYS A 85 -10.88 -4.55 -11.33
N VAL A 86 -11.63 -4.42 -12.41
CA VAL A 86 -13.07 -4.06 -12.40
C VAL A 86 -13.91 -5.31 -12.67
N MET A 87 -14.96 -5.51 -11.88
CA MET A 87 -15.87 -6.63 -12.01
C MET A 87 -16.60 -6.56 -13.37
N GLY A 88 -16.79 -7.72 -14.02
CA GLY A 88 -17.41 -7.79 -15.35
C GLY A 88 -16.53 -7.28 -16.51
N SER A 89 -15.38 -6.67 -16.23
CA SER A 89 -14.49 -6.18 -17.28
C SER A 89 -13.70 -7.30 -17.94
N MET A 90 -13.72 -7.35 -19.28
CA MET A 90 -12.86 -8.25 -20.07
C MET A 90 -11.40 -7.78 -20.14
N ARG A 91 -11.09 -6.56 -19.68
CA ARG A 91 -9.71 -6.05 -19.69
C ARG A 91 -8.84 -6.82 -18.70
N LYS A 92 -7.58 -7.06 -19.05
CA LYS A 92 -6.59 -7.69 -18.16
C LYS A 92 -6.42 -6.87 -16.87
N THR A 93 -6.14 -7.56 -15.77
CA THR A 93 -5.71 -6.96 -14.49
C THR A 93 -4.57 -5.98 -14.75
N LYS A 94 -4.62 -4.81 -14.11
CA LYS A 94 -3.51 -3.86 -14.15
C LYS A 94 -2.52 -4.25 -13.07
N HIS A 95 -1.26 -4.30 -13.44
CA HIS A 95 -0.14 -4.60 -12.56
C HIS A 95 0.81 -3.40 -12.56
N ARG A 96 1.25 -2.98 -11.38
CA ARG A 96 2.03 -1.76 -11.12
C ARG A 96 3.10 -2.05 -10.08
N GLY A 97 4.29 -1.45 -10.24
CA GLY A 97 5.43 -1.65 -9.36
C GLY A 97 6.65 -2.16 -10.12
N PRO A 98 7.72 -2.58 -9.42
CA PRO A 98 7.82 -2.64 -7.95
C PRO A 98 7.79 -1.27 -7.26
N PHE A 99 7.30 -1.23 -6.02
CA PHE A 99 7.32 -0.07 -5.13
C PHE A 99 7.96 -0.39 -3.79
N SER A 100 8.62 0.58 -3.19
CA SER A 100 9.35 0.45 -1.92
C SER A 100 9.04 1.62 -0.97
N GLY A 101 7.87 2.22 -1.11
CA GLY A 101 7.47 3.44 -0.41
C GLY A 101 5.99 3.73 -0.60
N ASP A 102 5.53 4.80 0.02
CA ASP A 102 4.15 5.25 -0.12
C ASP A 102 3.82 5.57 -1.58
N THR A 103 2.60 5.25 -2.01
CA THR A 103 2.16 5.46 -3.40
C THR A 103 0.75 6.01 -3.50
N CYS A 104 0.52 6.76 -4.58
CA CYS A 104 -0.74 7.44 -4.87
C CYS A 104 -1.25 7.02 -6.26
N PHE A 105 -2.54 6.65 -6.35
CA PHE A 105 -3.17 6.17 -7.58
C PHE A 105 -4.52 6.80 -7.83
N LYS A 106 -4.85 6.96 -9.12
CA LYS A 106 -6.21 7.24 -9.59
C LYS A 106 -6.76 6.02 -10.30
N PHE A 107 -7.84 5.45 -9.75
CA PHE A 107 -8.61 4.37 -10.35
C PHE A 107 -9.88 4.96 -10.94
N LYS A 108 -10.03 4.99 -12.27
CA LYS A 108 -11.15 5.66 -12.94
C LYS A 108 -11.72 4.89 -14.13
N GLY A 109 -12.97 5.18 -14.47
CA GLY A 109 -13.62 4.75 -15.71
C GLY A 109 -14.85 3.89 -15.46
N ASP A 110 -15.03 2.86 -16.28
CA ASP A 110 -16.16 1.93 -16.22
C ASP A 110 -15.73 0.49 -16.59
N VAL A 111 -16.70 -0.43 -16.62
CA VAL A 111 -16.49 -1.85 -16.94
C VAL A 111 -15.78 -2.06 -18.29
N GLY A 112 -16.11 -1.26 -19.31
CA GLY A 112 -15.51 -1.37 -20.65
C GLY A 112 -14.17 -0.65 -20.78
N LYS A 113 -13.99 0.47 -20.08
CA LYS A 113 -12.80 1.31 -20.17
C LYS A 113 -12.43 1.92 -18.82
N TRP A 114 -11.46 1.28 -18.18
CA TRP A 114 -10.90 1.72 -16.91
C TRP A 114 -9.38 1.83 -16.92
N HIS A 115 -8.91 2.63 -16.00
CA HIS A 115 -7.53 3.05 -15.83
C HIS A 115 -7.12 2.94 -14.36
N PHE A 116 -5.87 2.57 -14.12
CA PHE A 116 -5.28 2.49 -12.79
C PHE A 116 -3.86 3.02 -12.91
N ASP A 117 -3.73 4.32 -12.67
CA ASP A 117 -2.55 5.09 -13.06
C ASP A 117 -1.97 5.79 -11.83
N GLN A 118 -0.66 5.65 -11.64
CA GLN A 118 0.05 6.32 -10.55
C GLN A 118 -0.02 7.83 -10.75
N GLN A 119 -0.26 8.56 -9.67
CA GLN A 119 -0.34 10.02 -9.66
C GLN A 119 0.77 10.61 -8.79
N ASP A 120 0.98 11.91 -8.98
CA ASP A 120 1.73 12.73 -8.05
C ASP A 120 0.97 12.88 -6.72
N TRP A 121 1.70 13.12 -5.62
CA TRP A 121 1.10 13.29 -4.29
C TRP A 121 0.11 14.45 -4.21
N SER A 122 0.28 15.49 -5.02
CA SER A 122 -0.70 16.57 -5.13
C SER A 122 -2.11 16.08 -5.43
N PHE A 123 -2.31 14.95 -6.12
CA PHE A 123 -3.63 14.37 -6.34
C PHE A 123 -4.24 13.79 -5.05
N CYS A 124 -3.47 13.00 -4.31
CA CYS A 124 -3.93 12.33 -3.10
C CYS A 124 -4.00 13.28 -1.88
N GLU A 125 -3.29 14.40 -1.90
CA GLU A 125 -3.31 15.42 -0.85
C GLU A 125 -4.38 16.49 -1.08
N ASN A 126 -4.83 16.70 -2.33
CA ASN A 126 -5.83 17.72 -2.60
C ASN A 126 -7.19 17.28 -2.06
N LYS A 127 -7.59 17.90 -0.94
CA LYS A 127 -8.87 17.68 -0.25
C LYS A 127 -10.05 18.38 -0.90
N THR A 128 -9.86 19.05 -2.04
CA THR A 128 -10.97 19.69 -2.75
C THR A 128 -11.71 18.64 -3.56
N GLU A 129 -12.91 18.33 -3.07
CA GLU A 129 -14.01 17.69 -3.79
C GLU A 129 -14.12 18.26 -5.22
N ASP A 130 -13.93 17.40 -6.22
CA ASP A 130 -14.44 17.61 -7.58
C ASP A 130 -15.80 16.89 -7.69
#